data_AF-A0A6J4PMT5-F1
#
_entry.id   AF-A0A6J4PMT5-F1
#
_cell.length_a   1.000
_cell.length_b   1.000
_cell.length_c   1.000
_cell.angle_alpha   90.00
_cell.angle_beta   90.00
_cell.angle_gamma   90.00
#
_symmetry.space_group_name_H-M   'P 1'
#
loop_
_entity.id
_entity.type
_entity.pdbx_description
1 polymer ?
#
loop_
_entity_poly.entity_id
_entity_poly.type
_entity_poly.pdbx_seq_one_letter_code
_entity_poly.pdbx_strand_id
1 'polypeptide(L)'
;MTIVGTVFRKELRELLRDRRSLMIMFGVPLVLYPLLTVALGGLARSQDKKLKEEATKVAVRNGGAAPRLLEQLRAPGSGFELVGGTTAPATIPATAPATLTTTE
;
A
#
# COMPACT_ATOMS: atom_id res chain seq x y z
N MET A 1 -48.55 23.80 -25.30
CA MET A 1 -47.76 23.29 -24.15
C MET A 1 -48.63 22.30 -23.39
N THR A 2 -48.19 21.06 -23.23
CA THR A 2 -48.92 20.03 -22.48
C THR A 2 -48.77 20.29 -20.97
N ILE A 3 -49.86 20.16 -20.22
CA ILE A 3 -49.90 20.34 -18.74
C ILE A 3 -48.80 19.53 -18.04
N VAL A 4 -48.51 18.34 -18.57
CA VAL A 4 -47.44 17.45 -18.10
C VAL A 4 -46.08 18.15 -18.04
N GLY A 5 -45.71 18.91 -19.08
CA GLY A 5 -44.43 19.62 -19.12
C GLY A 5 -44.32 20.73 -18.07
N THR A 6 -45.42 21.42 -17.80
CA THR A 6 -45.49 22.48 -16.78
C THR A 6 -45.35 21.89 -15.37
N VAL A 7 -46.04 20.80 -15.08
CA VAL A 7 -45.95 20.11 -13.78
C VAL A 7 -44.56 19.52 -13.59
N PHE A 8 -44.00 18.84 -14.59
CA PHE A 8 -42.66 18.27 -14.50
C PHE A 8 -41.59 19.34 -14.20
N ARG A 9 -41.66 20.50 -14.87
CA ARG A 9 -40.70 21.58 -14.61
C ARG A 9 -40.87 22.21 -13.22
N LYS A 10 -42.09 22.22 -12.68
CA LYS A 10 -42.35 22.64 -11.30
C LYS A 10 -41.70 21.67 -10.32
N GLU A 11 -41.99 20.38 -10.42
CA GLU A 11 -41.46 19.36 -9.51
C GLU A 11 -39.93 19.27 -9.59
N LEU A 12 -39.36 19.30 -10.81
CA LEU A 12 -37.90 19.29 -10.98
C LEU A 12 -37.25 20.53 -10.35
N ARG A 13 -37.86 21.71 -10.51
CA ARG A 13 -37.35 22.94 -9.87
C ARG A 13 -37.52 22.91 -8.36
N GLU A 14 -38.57 22.29 -7.84
CA GLU A 14 -38.78 22.11 -6.39
C GLU A 14 -37.68 21.20 -5.81
N LEU A 15 -37.38 20.08 -6.48
CA LEU A 15 -36.28 19.18 -6.13
C LEU A 15 -34.92 19.88 -6.21
N LEU A 16 -34.66 20.64 -7.28
CA LEU A 16 -33.41 21.42 -7.42
C LEU A 16 -33.34 22.60 -6.46
N ARG A 17 -34.47 23.15 -5.98
CA ARG A 17 -34.51 24.24 -5.01
C ARG A 17 -34.12 23.75 -3.63
N ASP A 18 -34.30 22.46 -3.34
CA ASP A 18 -33.60 21.76 -2.25
C ASP A 18 -32.11 21.50 -2.59
N ARG A 19 -31.47 22.49 -3.24
CA ARG A 19 -30.05 22.52 -3.58
C ARG A 19 -29.19 22.30 -2.36
N ARG A 20 -29.63 22.69 -1.16
CA ARG A 20 -28.84 22.52 0.05
C ARG A 20 -28.68 21.04 0.35
N SER A 21 -29.77 20.27 0.31
CA SER A 21 -29.74 18.83 0.48
C SER A 21 -28.95 18.15 -0.65
N LEU A 22 -29.26 18.48 -1.92
CA LEU A 22 -28.56 17.92 -3.09
C LEU A 22 -27.04 18.21 -3.09
N MET A 23 -26.64 19.44 -2.76
CA MET A 23 -25.22 19.84 -2.71
C MET A 23 -24.49 19.13 -1.59
N ILE A 24 -25.14 18.83 -0.46
CA ILE A 24 -24.50 18.03 0.60
C ILE A 24 -24.42 16.57 0.15
N MET A 25 -25.51 16.00 -0.34
CA MET A 25 -25.59 14.60 -0.73
C MET A 25 -24.61 14.24 -1.85
N PHE A 26 -24.38 15.14 -2.81
CA PHE A 26 -23.42 14.93 -3.90
C PHE A 26 -22.08 15.61 -3.66
N GLY A 27 -22.06 16.82 -3.11
CA GLY A 27 -20.82 17.58 -2.89
C GLY A 27 -19.96 16.99 -1.78
N VAL A 28 -20.56 16.47 -0.69
CA VAL A 28 -19.79 15.79 0.36
C VAL A 28 -19.05 14.59 -0.20
N PRO A 29 -19.68 13.56 -0.81
CA PRO A 29 -18.90 12.43 -1.33
C PRO A 29 -17.91 12.86 -2.42
N LEU A 30 -18.27 13.84 -3.27
CA LEU A 30 -17.39 14.32 -4.33
C LEU A 30 -16.12 15.00 -3.80
N VAL A 31 -16.16 15.62 -2.61
CA VAL A 31 -15.00 16.30 -2.01
C VAL A 31 -14.33 15.44 -0.93
N LEU A 32 -15.12 14.82 -0.07
CA LEU A 32 -14.65 14.03 1.07
C LEU A 32 -13.90 12.79 0.62
N TYR A 33 -14.41 12.06 -0.38
CA TYR A 33 -13.74 10.85 -0.87
C TYR A 33 -12.37 11.12 -1.48
N PRO A 34 -12.18 12.05 -2.43
CA PRO A 34 -10.83 12.31 -2.94
C PRO A 34 -9.90 12.84 -1.86
N LEU A 35 -10.41 13.62 -0.91
CA LEU A 35 -9.61 14.10 0.21
C LEU A 35 -9.12 12.94 1.09
N LEU A 36 -10.00 11.99 1.42
CA LEU A 36 -9.65 10.77 2.14
C LEU A 36 -8.67 9.90 1.34
N THR A 37 -8.87 9.75 0.02
CA THR A 37 -7.97 9.00 -0.84
C THR A 37 -6.56 9.58 -0.84
N VAL A 38 -6.42 10.91 -0.95
CA VAL A 38 -5.11 11.58 -0.90
C VAL A 38 -4.46 11.42 0.47
N ALA A 39 -5.22 11.58 1.56
CA ALA A 39 -4.71 11.43 2.91
C ALA A 39 -4.21 10.00 3.19
N LEU A 40 -5.03 8.99 2.91
CA LEU A 40 -4.69 7.58 3.09
C LEU A 40 -3.55 7.14 2.16
N GLY A 41 -3.58 7.58 0.90
CA GLY A 41 -2.52 7.32 -0.07
C GLY A 41 -1.18 7.92 0.36
N GLY A 42 -1.19 9.13 0.93
CA GLY A 42 0.00 9.77 1.51
C GLY A 42 0.58 8.97 2.69
N LEU A 43 -0.28 8.49 3.58
CA LEU A 43 0.13 7.65 4.71
C LEU A 43 0.71 6.32 4.24
N ALA A 44 0.04 5.62 3.33
CA ALA A 44 0.52 4.37 2.74
C ALA A 44 1.88 4.56 2.05
N ARG A 45 2.05 5.63 1.29
CA ARG A 45 3.32 5.92 0.61
C ARG A 45 4.45 6.24 1.59
N SER A 46 4.12 6.81 2.74
CA SER A 46 5.10 7.08 3.81
C SER A 46 5.52 5.80 4.52
N GLN A 47 4.59 4.85 4.69
CA GLN A 47 4.87 3.50 5.20
C GLN A 47 5.72 2.70 4.20
N ASP A 48 5.37 2.72 2.91
CA ASP A 48 6.15 2.08 1.85
C ASP A 48 7.57 2.64 1.77
N LYS A 49 7.74 3.95 1.93
CA LYS A 49 9.06 4.57 1.98
C LYS A 49 9.86 4.07 3.18
N LYS A 50 9.27 4.00 4.38
CA LYS A 50 9.96 3.45 5.56
C LYS A 50 10.39 2.00 5.32
N LEU A 51 9.51 1.17 4.75
CA LEU A 51 9.82 -0.23 4.43
C LEU A 51 10.89 -0.38 3.34
N LYS A 52 10.94 0.54 2.37
CA LYS A 52 11.95 0.55 1.31
C LYS A 52 13.28 1.18 1.74
N GLU A 53 13.24 2.19 2.60
CA GLU A 53 14.42 2.83 3.21
C GLU A 53 15.06 1.92 4.25
N GLU A 54 14.29 1.04 4.90
CA GLU A 54 14.78 -0.18 5.53
C GLU A 54 15.19 -1.21 4.47
N ALA A 55 16.03 -0.79 3.51
CA ALA A 55 16.69 -1.66 2.55
C ALA A 55 17.18 -2.91 3.28
N THR A 56 16.61 -4.05 2.93
CA THR A 56 16.76 -5.28 3.71
C THR A 56 18.25 -5.60 3.77
N LYS A 57 18.81 -5.55 4.99
CA LYS A 57 20.23 -5.81 5.24
C LYS A 57 20.45 -7.32 5.15
N VAL A 58 20.99 -7.79 4.03
CA VAL A 58 21.21 -9.22 3.77
C VAL A 58 22.69 -9.56 3.93
N ALA A 59 22.99 -10.51 4.80
CA ALA A 59 24.33 -11.09 4.94
C ALA A 59 24.40 -12.42 4.18
N VAL A 60 25.31 -12.52 3.20
CA VAL A 60 25.51 -13.76 2.43
C VAL A 60 26.55 -14.63 3.13
N ARG A 61 26.10 -15.76 3.71
CA ARG A 61 26.99 -16.79 4.26
C ARG A 61 27.62 -17.57 3.10
N ASN A 62 28.95 -17.72 3.12
CA ASN A 62 29.73 -18.37 2.05
C ASN A 62 29.65 -17.67 0.67
N GLY A 63 29.84 -16.35 0.62
CA GLY A 63 29.85 -15.58 -0.63
C GLY A 63 30.88 -16.05 -1.68
N GLY A 64 31.88 -16.85 -1.30
CA GLY A 64 32.85 -17.44 -2.23
C GLY A 64 32.30 -18.57 -3.11
N ALA A 65 31.15 -19.18 -2.77
CA ALA A 65 30.57 -20.30 -3.52
C ALA A 65 29.66 -19.86 -4.69
N ALA A 66 29.22 -18.60 -4.71
CA ALA A 66 28.26 -18.10 -5.69
C ALA A 66 28.57 -16.64 -6.11
N PRO A 67 29.59 -16.41 -6.95
CA PRO A 67 30.00 -15.06 -7.36
C PRO A 67 28.91 -14.32 -8.15
N ARG A 68 28.15 -15.02 -9.00
CA ARG A 68 27.02 -14.44 -9.75
C ARG A 68 25.91 -13.88 -8.84
N LEU A 69 25.69 -14.50 -7.68
CA LEU A 69 24.68 -14.04 -6.71
C LEU A 69 25.10 -12.70 -6.09
N LEU A 70 26.39 -12.56 -5.76
CA LEU A 70 26.93 -11.30 -5.21
C LEU A 70 26.89 -10.16 -6.23
N GLU A 71 27.18 -10.45 -7.50
CA GLU A 71 27.07 -9.47 -8.59
C GLU A 71 25.63 -8.98 -8.77
N GLN A 72 24.64 -9.88 -8.71
CA GLN A 72 23.22 -9.53 -8.82
C GLN A 72 22.70 -8.76 -7.60
N LEU A 73 23.16 -9.07 -6.39
CA LEU A 73 22.79 -8.33 -5.19
C LEU A 73 23.42 -6.92 -5.15
N ARG A 74 24.61 -6.74 -5.77
CA ARG A 74 25.30 -5.45 -5.86
C ARG A 74 24.82 -4.59 -7.02
N ALA A 75 24.06 -5.15 -7.95
CA ALA A 75 23.57 -4.44 -9.13
C ALA A 75 22.62 -3.29 -8.72
N PRO A 76 22.74 -2.11 -9.38
CA PRO A 76 21.88 -0.96 -9.09
C PRO A 76 20.42 -1.29 -9.41
N GLY A 77 19.57 -1.34 -8.37
CA GLY A 77 18.16 -1.71 -8.48
C GLY A 77 17.75 -2.93 -7.64
N SER A 78 18.69 -3.59 -6.95
CA SER A 78 18.42 -4.76 -6.11
C SER A 78 17.69 -4.41 -4.81
N GLY A 79 17.82 -3.19 -4.29
CA GLY A 79 17.17 -2.76 -3.03
C GLY A 79 17.76 -3.40 -1.77
N PHE A 80 18.92 -4.06 -1.87
CA PHE A 80 19.59 -4.74 -0.76
C PHE A 80 20.92 -4.07 -0.41
N GLU A 81 21.18 -3.91 0.90
CA GLU A 81 22.47 -3.45 1.42
C GLU A 81 23.22 -4.65 2.03
N LEU A 82 24.37 -5.01 1.46
CA LEU A 82 25.21 -6.11 1.94
C LEU A 82 25.99 -5.66 3.18
N VAL A 83 25.52 -6.06 4.37
CA VAL A 83 26.28 -5.86 5.61
C VAL A 83 27.32 -6.96 5.73
N GLY A 84 28.57 -6.55 5.93
CA GLY A 84 29.80 -7.33 5.75
C GLY A 84 29.75 -8.81 6.18
N GLY A 85 30.27 -9.66 5.30
CA GLY A 85 30.45 -11.08 5.57
C GLY A 85 31.41 -11.28 6.74
N THR A 86 30.87 -11.72 7.88
CA THR A 86 31.68 -12.36 8.89
C THR A 86 31.87 -13.83 8.48
N THR A 87 33.10 -14.17 8.10
CA THR A 87 33.63 -15.53 8.19
C THR A 87 33.73 -15.88 9.67
N ALA A 88 32.59 -16.10 10.32
CA ALA A 88 32.51 -16.73 11.62
C ALA A 88 31.61 -17.96 11.46
N PRO A 89 32.06 -19.17 11.85
CA PRO A 89 31.20 -20.33 11.91
C PRO A 89 30.19 -20.11 13.05
N ALA A 90 29.13 -19.37 12.77
CA ALA A 90 27.97 -19.35 13.64
C ALA A 90 27.30 -20.72 13.54
N THR A 91 27.60 -21.55 14.53
CA THR A 91 26.74 -22.66 14.97
C THR A 91 25.31 -22.17 14.96
N ILE A 92 24.48 -22.81 14.14
CA ILE A 92 23.04 -22.61 14.13
C ILE A 92 22.58 -22.95 15.57
N PRO A 93 22.03 -22.03 16.38
CA PRO A 93 21.26 -22.49 17.52
C PRO A 93 20.10 -23.25 16.92
N ALA A 94 20.09 -24.57 17.14
CA ALA A 94 19.04 -25.46 16.71
C ALA A 94 17.68 -24.81 17.00
N THR A 95 16.99 -24.34 15.96
CA THR A 95 15.59 -23.98 16.08
C THR A 95 14.89 -25.28 16.44
N ALA A 96 14.33 -25.29 17.65
CA ALA A 96 13.39 -26.28 18.13
C ALA A 96 12.37 -26.64 17.02
N PRO A 97 11.97 -27.91 16.91
CA PRO A 97 11.12 -28.37 15.81
C PRO A 97 9.81 -27.57 15.81
N ALA A 98 9.47 -27.02 14.64
CA ALA A 98 8.12 -26.54 14.38
C ALA A 98 7.17 -27.74 14.49
N THR A 99 6.46 -27.83 15.61
CA THR A 99 5.35 -28.77 15.78
C THR A 99 4.23 -28.32 14.86
N LEU A 100 4.14 -28.96 13.68
CA LEU A 100 2.94 -28.97 12.86
C LEU A 100 1.88 -29.81 13.61
N THR A 101 1.01 -29.14 14.36
CA THR A 101 -0.21 -29.75 14.88
C THR A 101 -1.17 -29.98 13.71
N THR A 102 -1.15 -31.20 13.18
CA THR A 102 -2.29 -31.80 12.47
C THR A 102 -3.37 -32.07 13.51
N THR A 103 -4.48 -31.35 13.44
CA THR A 103 -5.72 -31.68 14.16
C THR A 103 -6.68 -32.28 13.14
N GLU A 104 -7.09 -33.52 13.40
CA GLU A 104 -8.24 -34.18 12.77
C GLU A 104 -9.56 -33.44 13.05
#